data_AF-W4L2F9-F1
#
_entry.id   AF-W4L2F9-F1
#
_cell.length_a   1.000
_cell.length_b   1.000
_cell.length_c   1.000
_cell.angle_alpha   90.00
_cell.angle_beta   90.00
_cell.angle_gamma   90.00
#
_symmetry.space_group_name_H-M   'P 1'
#
loop_
_entity.id
_entity.type
_entity.pdbx_description
1 polymer ?
#
loop_
_entity_poly.entity_id
_entity_poly.type
_entity_poly.pdbx_seq_one_letter_code
_entity_poly.pdbx_strand_id
1 'polypeptide(L)'
;MVVEKSEQVKWLENVLGRPLLPCLSDSVIGQENRKTYLLDEHGNIIGLNLHLCSITDGSFLKELKALQSLDISYNNITDGSFLKKLKTLQSLDIS
;
A
#
# COMPACT_ATOMS: atom_id res chain seq x y z
N MET A 1 6.18 -21.44 10.12
CA MET A 1 4.75 -21.09 10.04
C MET A 1 4.59 -20.15 8.85
N VAL A 2 3.91 -20.58 7.78
CA VAL A 2 3.52 -19.65 6.72
C VAL A 2 2.30 -18.93 7.25
N VAL A 3 2.44 -17.67 7.67
CA VAL A 3 1.28 -16.85 8.02
C VAL A 3 0.52 -16.62 6.72
N GLU A 4 -0.71 -17.10 6.65
CA GLU A 4 -1.53 -16.95 5.45
C GLU A 4 -1.80 -15.46 5.20
N LYS A 5 -1.68 -15.02 3.94
CA LYS A 5 -2.00 -13.66 3.54
C LYS A 5 -3.50 -13.40 3.71
N SER A 6 -3.87 -12.22 4.22
CA SER A 6 -5.27 -11.81 4.32
C SER A 6 -5.93 -11.69 2.94
N GLU A 7 -7.26 -11.77 2.90
CA GLU A 7 -8.02 -11.61 1.65
C GLU A 7 -7.75 -10.26 0.98
N GLN A 8 -7.57 -9.19 1.78
CA GLN A 8 -7.25 -7.86 1.25
C GLN A 8 -5.87 -7.81 0.58
N VAL A 9 -4.87 -8.52 1.12
CA VAL A 9 -3.56 -8.65 0.48
C VAL A 9 -3.68 -9.45 -0.82
N LYS A 10 -4.36 -10.61 -0.80
CA LYS A 10 -4.58 -11.43 -2.00
C LYS A 10 -5.29 -10.65 -3.11
N TRP A 11 -6.31 -9.87 -2.75
CA TRP A 11 -7.00 -8.96 -3.66
C TRP A 11 -6.06 -7.90 -4.25
N LEU A 12 -5.26 -7.23 -3.41
CA LEU A 12 -4.35 -6.19 -3.86
C LEU A 12 -3.27 -6.75 -4.79
N GLU A 13 -2.73 -7.93 -4.48
CA GLU A 13 -1.76 -8.62 -5.34
C GLU A 13 -2.34 -8.95 -6.72
N ASN A 14 -3.60 -9.36 -6.76
CA ASN A 14 -4.32 -9.59 -8.01
C ASN A 14 -4.53 -8.28 -8.80
N VAL A 15 -4.89 -7.18 -8.14
CA VAL A 15 -4.99 -5.85 -8.77
C VAL A 15 -3.65 -5.39 -9.33
N LEU A 16 -2.55 -5.62 -8.60
CA LEU A 16 -1.21 -5.23 -9.00
C LEU A 16 -0.57 -6.19 -10.02
N GLY A 17 -1.12 -7.39 -10.18
CA GLY A 17 -0.54 -8.46 -11.00
C GLY A 17 0.80 -8.98 -10.45
N ARG A 18 1.08 -8.82 -9.16
CA ARG A 18 2.36 -9.21 -8.54
C ARG A 18 2.23 -9.41 -7.03
N PRO A 19 3.10 -10.22 -6.42
CA PRO A 19 3.12 -10.39 -4.98
C PRO A 19 3.71 -9.16 -4.26
N LEU A 20 3.30 -8.99 -3.01
CA LEU A 20 3.87 -8.11 -2.01
C LEU A 20 4.45 -8.94 -0.86
N LEU A 21 5.33 -8.31 -0.10
CA LEU A 21 5.96 -8.88 1.10
C LEU A 21 5.48 -8.17 2.37
N PRO A 22 5.42 -8.85 3.53
CA PRO A 22 5.25 -8.14 4.78
C PRO A 22 6.44 -7.20 5.02
N CYS A 23 6.16 -5.98 5.45
CA CYS A 23 7.19 -5.05 5.91
C CYS A 23 7.72 -5.54 7.26
N LEU A 24 9.04 -5.50 7.43
CA LEU A 24 9.74 -5.93 8.64
C LEU A 24 10.18 -4.75 9.53
N SER A 25 9.75 -3.55 9.16
CA SER A 25 9.99 -2.27 9.84
C SER A 25 8.68 -1.75 10.41
N ASP A 26 8.76 -0.89 11.42
CA ASP A 26 7.59 -0.19 11.99
C ASP A 26 6.99 0.83 11.00
N SER A 27 7.74 1.19 9.95
CA SER A 27 7.30 2.10 8.90
C SER A 27 7.48 1.47 7.52
N VAL A 28 6.47 1.64 6.67
CA VAL A 28 6.54 1.31 5.24
C VAL A 28 7.19 2.40 4.40
N ILE A 29 7.35 3.64 4.90
CA ILE A 29 7.91 4.74 4.11
C ILE A 29 9.41 4.49 3.89
N GLY A 30 9.89 4.69 2.66
CA GLY A 30 11.31 4.55 2.31
C GLY A 30 11.56 3.48 1.25
N GLN A 31 12.56 3.74 0.40
CA GLN A 31 12.90 2.88 -0.75
C GLN A 31 13.29 1.44 -0.37
N GLU A 32 13.75 1.21 0.86
CA GLU A 32 14.09 -0.11 1.40
C GLU A 32 12.88 -1.01 1.64
N ASN A 33 11.69 -0.42 1.79
CA ASN A 33 10.43 -1.13 2.05
C ASN A 33 9.61 -1.36 0.78
N ARG A 34 10.23 -1.29 -0.41
CA ARG A 34 9.53 -1.38 -1.69
C ARG A 34 8.70 -2.66 -1.82
N LYS A 35 7.46 -2.54 -2.32
CA LYS A 35 6.52 -3.67 -2.54
C LYS A 35 6.18 -4.40 -1.23
N THR A 36 6.03 -3.65 -0.15
CA THR A 36 5.65 -4.21 1.15
C THR A 36 4.31 -3.71 1.67
N TYR A 37 3.76 -4.45 2.63
CA TYR A 37 2.55 -4.06 3.37
C TYR A 37 2.72 -4.28 4.87
N LEU A 38 1.97 -3.52 5.68
CA LEU A 38 1.75 -3.75 7.11
C LEU A 38 0.28 -4.05 7.35
N LEU A 39 0.01 -4.98 8.27
CA LEU A 39 -1.34 -5.37 8.66
C LEU A 39 -1.64 -4.95 10.11
N ASP A 40 -2.89 -4.65 10.38
CA ASP A 40 -3.42 -4.68 11.74
C ASP A 40 -3.71 -6.11 12.22
N GLU A 41 -4.19 -6.25 13.45
CA GLU A 41 -4.58 -7.53 14.07
C GLU A 41 -5.74 -8.25 13.37
N HIS A 42 -6.48 -7.55 12.51
CA HIS A 42 -7.61 -8.09 11.74
C HIS A 42 -7.22 -8.41 10.28
N GLY A 43 -5.96 -8.19 9.89
CA GLY A 43 -5.48 -8.44 8.54
C GLY A 43 -5.82 -7.34 7.54
N ASN A 44 -6.20 -6.13 7.98
CA ASN A 44 -6.35 -4.97 7.13
C ASN A 44 -5.01 -4.30 6.85
N ILE A 45 -4.81 -3.81 5.63
CA ILE A 45 -3.62 -3.07 5.22
C ILE A 45 -3.65 -1.67 5.86
N ILE A 46 -2.73 -1.44 6.79
CA ILE A 46 -2.52 -0.15 7.45
C ILE A 46 -1.28 0.57 6.92
N GLY A 47 -0.35 -0.15 6.30
CA GLY A 47 0.82 0.42 5.64
C GLY A 47 0.99 -0.21 4.27
N LEU A 48 1.30 0.59 3.26
CA LEU A 48 1.55 0.11 1.91
C LEU A 48 2.68 0.91 1.26
N ASN A 49 3.69 0.20 0.75
CA ASN A 49 4.75 0.78 -0.05
C ASN A 49 4.73 0.20 -1.46
N LEU A 50 4.41 1.08 -2.41
CA LEU A 50 4.44 0.86 -3.84
C LEU A 50 5.44 1.80 -4.51
N HIS A 51 6.53 2.17 -3.84
CA HIS A 51 7.64 2.92 -4.42
C HIS A 51 8.09 2.27 -5.74
N LEU A 52 8.28 3.09 -6.78
CA LEU A 52 8.78 2.68 -8.09
C LEU A 52 8.02 1.47 -8.67
N CYS A 53 6.69 1.48 -8.65
CA CYS A 53 5.87 0.33 -9.04
C CYS A 53 5.25 0.44 -10.44
N SER A 54 5.67 1.44 -11.22
CA SER A 54 5.13 1.76 -12.55
C SER A 54 3.61 1.94 -12.54
N ILE A 55 3.05 2.48 -11.46
CA ILE A 55 1.62 2.73 -11.31
C ILE A 55 1.28 4.03 -12.02
N THR A 56 0.23 4.01 -12.82
CA THR A 56 -0.32 5.18 -13.51
C THR A 56 -1.71 5.56 -12.99
N ASP A 57 -2.50 4.57 -12.57
CA ASP A 57 -3.80 4.75 -11.93
C ASP A 57 -3.77 4.24 -10.48
N GLY A 58 -3.91 5.16 -9.52
CA GLY A 58 -3.98 4.86 -8.09
C GLY A 58 -5.40 4.66 -7.56
N SER A 59 -6.43 4.63 -8.41
CA SER A 59 -7.84 4.64 -7.99
C SER A 59 -8.23 3.47 -7.09
N PHE A 60 -7.58 2.32 -7.21
CA PHE A 60 -7.78 1.14 -6.37
C PHE A 60 -7.45 1.40 -4.89
N LEU A 61 -6.56 2.36 -4.60
CA LEU A 61 -6.14 2.67 -3.23
C LEU A 61 -7.32 3.11 -2.34
N LYS A 62 -8.39 3.67 -2.93
CA LYS A 62 -9.59 4.11 -2.21
C LYS A 62 -10.31 2.98 -1.43
N GLU A 63 -10.07 1.72 -1.79
CA GLU A 63 -10.65 0.55 -1.10
C GLU A 63 -9.90 0.20 0.20
N LEU A 64 -8.68 0.73 0.40
CA LEU A 64 -7.86 0.51 1.60
C LEU A 64 -8.23 1.52 2.70
N LYS A 65 -9.44 1.38 3.24
CA LYS A 65 -10.04 2.34 4.19
C LYS A 65 -9.33 2.46 5.55
N ALA A 66 -8.52 1.47 5.91
CA ALA A 66 -7.73 1.45 7.14
C ALA A 66 -6.29 1.98 6.94
N LEU A 67 -5.93 2.40 5.73
CA LEU A 67 -4.55 2.78 5.39
C LEU A 67 -4.10 4.01 6.16
N GLN A 68 -2.98 3.90 6.87
CA GLN A 68 -2.37 4.93 7.71
C GLN A 68 -1.08 5.46 7.10
N SER A 69 -0.31 4.62 6.41
CA SER A 69 0.95 5.01 5.76
C SER A 69 0.99 4.53 4.31
N LEU A 70 1.29 5.44 3.39
CA LEU A 70 1.34 5.17 1.96
C LEU A 70 2.60 5.75 1.32
N ASP A 71 3.38 4.91 0.66
CA ASP A 71 4.46 5.33 -0.22
C ASP A 71 4.09 4.95 -1.66
N ILE A 72 3.84 5.95 -2.50
CA ILE A 72 3.65 5.83 -3.96
C ILE A 72 4.68 6.68 -4.72
N SER A 73 5.78 7.03 -4.06
CA SER A 73 6.90 7.77 -4.65
C SER A 73 7.43 7.06 -5.91
N TYR A 74 8.01 7.82 -6.82
CA TYR A 74 8.55 7.31 -8.09
C TYR A 74 7.55 6.49 -8.93
N ASN A 75 6.27 6.86 -8.93
CA ASN A 75 5.26 6.37 -9.87
C ASN A 75 4.83 7.47 -10.85
N ASN A 76 3.97 7.12 -11.81
CA ASN A 76 3.46 8.03 -12.84
C ASN A 76 1.97 8.37 -12.60
N ILE A 77 1.59 8.50 -11.33
CA ILE A 77 0.21 8.84 -10.93
C ILE A 77 0.01 10.34 -11.08
N THR A 78 -0.93 10.75 -11.93
CA THR A 78 -1.25 12.17 -12.18
C THR A 78 -2.55 12.62 -11.54
N ASP A 79 -3.50 11.70 -11.30
CA ASP A 79 -4.73 11.97 -10.56
C ASP A 79 -4.65 11.44 -9.12
N GLY A 80 -4.50 12.35 -8.16
CA GLY A 80 -4.51 12.07 -6.72
C GLY A 80 -5.90 12.06 -6.07
N SER A 81 -6.99 12.11 -6.83
CA SER A 81 -8.36 12.27 -6.29
C SER A 81 -8.78 11.17 -5.29
N PHE A 82 -8.21 9.96 -5.43
CA PHE A 82 -8.44 8.84 -4.51
C PHE A 82 -8.00 9.13 -3.07
N LEU A 83 -6.98 10.00 -2.87
CA LEU A 83 -6.49 10.36 -1.54
C LEU A 83 -7.59 10.97 -0.66
N LYS A 84 -8.58 11.63 -1.27
CA LYS A 84 -9.74 12.19 -0.53
C LYS A 84 -10.57 11.13 0.18
N LYS A 85 -10.46 9.86 -0.21
CA LYS A 85 -11.17 8.72 0.40
C LYS A 85 -10.38 8.06 1.54
N LEU A 86 -9.07 8.31 1.65
CA LEU A 86 -8.19 7.73 2.66
C LEU A 86 -8.22 8.55 3.96
N LYS A 87 -9.31 8.43 4.71
CA LYS A 87 -9.56 9.28 5.90
C LYS A 87 -8.63 8.99 7.09
N THR A 88 -8.00 7.83 7.10
CA THR A 88 -7.09 7.38 8.16
C THR A 88 -5.62 7.65 7.86
N LEU A 89 -5.30 8.21 6.69
CA LEU A 89 -3.93 8.39 6.22
C LEU A 89 -3.20 9.45 7.06
N GLN A 90 -2.07 9.07 7.65
CA GLN A 90 -1.22 9.89 8.53
C GLN A 90 0.14 10.18 7.91
N SER A 91 0.66 9.24 7.10
CA SER A 91 1.94 9.39 6.40
C SER A 91 1.77 9.11 4.92
N LEU A 92 2.35 9.99 4.09
CA LEU A 92 2.25 9.93 2.64
C LEU A 92 3.58 10.35 2.01
N ASP A 93 4.16 9.48 1.19
CA ASP A 93 5.23 9.82 0.26
C ASP A 93 4.75 9.67 -1.19
N ILE A 94 4.94 10.73 -1.98
CA ILE A 94 4.60 10.82 -3.40
C ILE A 94 5.76 11.37 -4.24
N SER A 95 6.93 11.53 -3.63
CA SER A 95 8.07 12.25 -4.23
C SER A 95 8.87 11.44 -5.25
#